data_AF-A0A9X1TVH3-F1
#
_entry.id   AF-A0A9X1TVH3-F1
#
_cell.length_a   1.000
_cell.length_b   1.000
_cell.length_c   1.000
_cell.angle_alpha   90.00
_cell.angle_beta   90.00
_cell.angle_gamma   90.00
#
_symmetry.space_group_name_H-M   'P 1'
#
loop_
_entity.id
_entity.type
_entity.pdbx_description
1 polymer ?
#
loop_
_entity_poly.entity_id
_entity_poly.type
_entity_poly.pdbx_seq_one_letter_code
_entity_poly.pdbx_strand_id
1 'polypeptide(L)'
;MTLTRPSPGVANGSEPGPRAGIGRAVAVLVLVALAALIPLLGPSVALDGTGEAAAPGTEGIALLRTVLFAALCVPVGELFVNRLAGSVPGAPTVVPRSWSPWAAGAGFVAALGLASVVSTGNLVPHSLADLDVGGLYGARDGKLALLEVNAFAVAGLCALSRRPTTQLWPLAAVVVAEALRAHPTTEHSPLLGSGLTFVHLACATLWVGGLLHALRTLRGWGVRETGAALLGLYARVAAVLLAAITATGVWSSLRRMPSDTILQQLTETAYGRALLAKVLLMAAVAGLALWARFRLRRAADPLTACAPARAEVVALAVVVAVSGLLTALPVPIRW
;
A
#
# COMPACT_ATOMS: atom_id res chain seq x y z
N MET A 1 -50.75 -61.54 -3.26
CA MET A 1 -51.09 -60.78 -2.03
C MET A 1 -49.86 -60.72 -1.15
N THR A 2 -49.66 -59.58 -0.48
CA THR A 2 -48.56 -59.19 0.44
C THR A 2 -47.14 -59.14 -0.12
N LEU A 3 -46.72 -57.94 -0.52
CA LEU A 3 -45.33 -57.46 -0.41
C LEU A 3 -45.36 -56.03 0.13
N THR A 4 -44.79 -55.87 1.31
CA THR A 4 -44.65 -54.63 2.09
C THR A 4 -43.75 -53.62 1.38
N ARG A 5 -44.25 -52.38 1.24
CA ARG A 5 -43.55 -51.22 0.69
C ARG A 5 -42.66 -50.61 1.79
N PRO A 6 -41.35 -50.41 1.59
CA PRO A 6 -40.56 -49.59 2.49
C PRO A 6 -40.81 -48.11 2.15
N SER A 7 -41.12 -47.32 3.17
CA SER A 7 -41.20 -45.85 3.08
C SER A 7 -39.78 -45.27 2.93
N PRO A 8 -39.52 -44.32 2.02
CA PRO A 8 -38.25 -43.61 2.03
C PRO A 8 -38.26 -42.64 3.21
N GLY A 9 -37.44 -42.95 4.22
CA GLY A 9 -37.16 -42.05 5.32
C GLY A 9 -36.51 -40.77 4.80
N VAL A 10 -37.20 -39.65 4.99
CA VAL A 10 -36.64 -38.31 4.84
C VAL A 10 -35.67 -38.09 6.00
N ALA A 11 -34.38 -38.30 5.74
CA ALA A 11 -33.32 -37.81 6.61
C ALA A 11 -32.90 -36.42 6.10
N ASN A 12 -33.64 -35.39 6.53
CA ASN A 12 -33.18 -34.01 6.46
C ASN A 12 -32.09 -33.80 7.53
N GLY A 13 -30.87 -34.24 7.21
CA GLY A 13 -29.65 -33.87 7.92
C GLY A 13 -28.96 -32.74 7.19
N SER A 14 -29.55 -31.54 7.22
CA SER A 14 -28.83 -30.32 6.81
C SER A 14 -27.75 -30.07 7.85
N GLU A 15 -26.56 -30.63 7.64
CA GLU A 15 -25.39 -30.26 8.44
C GLU A 15 -25.16 -28.75 8.27
N PRO A 16 -25.07 -27.97 9.36
CA PRO A 16 -24.73 -26.56 9.27
C PRO A 16 -23.28 -26.46 8.81
N GLY A 17 -23.09 -26.12 7.52
CA GLY A 17 -21.79 -25.93 6.93
C GLY A 17 -20.90 -24.99 7.77
N PRO A 18 -19.57 -25.19 7.79
CA PRO A 18 -18.66 -24.45 8.66
C PRO A 18 -18.83 -22.94 8.50
N ARG A 19 -18.77 -22.22 9.64
CA ARG A 19 -18.88 -20.76 9.83
C ARG A 19 -17.78 -19.96 9.09
N ALA A 20 -17.71 -20.08 7.77
CA ALA A 20 -16.71 -19.46 6.92
C ALA A 20 -16.73 -17.91 6.97
N GLY A 21 -17.84 -17.32 7.41
CA GLY A 21 -17.98 -15.86 7.60
C GLY A 21 -17.20 -15.32 8.80
N ILE A 22 -17.21 -16.02 9.94
CA ILE A 22 -16.58 -15.53 11.18
C ILE A 22 -15.06 -15.53 11.03
N GLY A 23 -14.47 -16.60 10.49
CA GLY A 23 -13.02 -16.67 10.28
C GLY A 23 -12.49 -15.57 9.35
N ARG A 24 -13.26 -15.21 8.31
CA ARG A 24 -12.90 -14.10 7.40
C ARG A 24 -13.01 -12.74 8.10
N ALA A 25 -14.06 -12.52 8.88
CA ALA A 25 -14.24 -11.29 9.64
C ALA A 25 -13.11 -11.08 10.66
N VAL A 26 -12.77 -12.13 11.42
CA VAL A 26 -11.64 -12.11 12.37
C VAL A 26 -10.32 -11.84 11.65
N ALA A 27 -10.05 -12.51 10.52
CA ALA A 27 -8.83 -12.27 9.75
C ALA A 27 -8.74 -10.81 9.25
N VAL A 28 -9.84 -10.24 8.76
CA VAL A 28 -9.88 -8.83 8.34
C VAL A 28 -9.63 -7.91 9.53
N LEU A 29 -10.27 -8.15 10.68
CA LEU A 29 -10.05 -7.36 11.89
C LEU A 29 -8.58 -7.41 12.36
N VAL A 30 -7.96 -8.60 12.35
CA VAL A 30 -6.54 -8.75 12.69
C VAL A 30 -5.66 -7.98 11.72
N LEU A 31 -5.93 -8.04 10.41
CA LEU A 31 -5.16 -7.30 9.41
C LEU A 31 -5.31 -5.79 9.57
N VAL A 32 -6.52 -5.29 9.84
CA VAL A 32 -6.78 -3.87 10.11
C VAL A 32 -6.10 -3.44 11.40
N ALA A 33 -6.19 -4.26 12.46
CA ALA A 33 -5.50 -4.00 13.71
C ALA A 33 -3.98 -3.93 13.51
N LEU A 34 -3.38 -4.89 12.80
CA LEU A 34 -1.96 -4.86 12.47
C LEU A 34 -1.57 -3.62 11.65
N ALA A 35 -2.37 -3.27 10.65
CA ALA A 35 -2.14 -2.09 9.82
C ALA A 35 -2.22 -0.77 10.61
N ALA A 36 -2.97 -0.74 11.71
CA ALA A 36 -3.05 0.40 12.63
C ALA A 36 -1.98 0.37 13.74
N LEU A 37 -1.69 -0.81 14.29
CA LEU A 37 -0.73 -0.98 15.39
C LEU A 37 0.71 -0.70 14.94
N ILE A 38 1.09 -1.07 13.71
CA ILE A 38 2.43 -0.79 13.18
C ILE A 38 2.73 0.71 13.19
N PRO A 39 1.92 1.60 12.60
CA PRO A 39 2.21 3.03 12.63
C PRO A 39 1.98 3.67 14.02
N LEU A 40 1.09 3.14 14.85
CA LEU A 40 0.82 3.71 16.18
C LEU A 40 1.91 3.35 17.22
N LEU A 41 2.38 2.10 17.24
CA LEU A 41 3.36 1.62 18.22
C LEU A 41 4.79 1.54 17.65
N GLY A 42 4.91 1.48 16.33
CA GLY A 42 6.19 1.36 15.63
C GLY A 42 7.17 2.51 15.93
N PRO A 43 6.74 3.79 16.04
CA PRO A 43 7.66 4.86 16.35
C PRO A 43 8.30 4.69 17.73
N SER A 44 7.48 4.41 18.74
CA SER A 44 7.92 4.26 20.12
C SER A 44 8.89 3.07 20.25
N VAL A 45 8.61 1.94 19.56
CA VAL A 45 9.51 0.77 19.52
C VAL A 45 10.81 1.05 18.76
N ALA A 46 10.78 1.86 17.69
CA ALA A 46 11.96 2.19 16.91
C ALA A 46 12.89 3.16 17.66
N LEU A 47 12.33 4.11 18.41
CA LEU A 47 13.05 5.11 19.19
C LEU A 47 13.58 4.57 20.53
N ASP A 48 12.99 3.48 21.05
CA ASP A 48 13.41 2.90 22.32
C ASP A 48 14.90 2.53 22.32
N GLY A 49 15.64 3.09 23.28
CA GLY A 49 17.08 2.89 23.44
C GLY A 49 17.99 3.63 22.46
N THR A 50 17.47 4.45 21.52
CA THR A 50 18.33 5.18 20.55
C THR A 50 18.76 6.57 21.04
N GLY A 51 18.08 7.12 22.04
CA GLY A 51 18.31 8.49 22.52
C GLY A 51 17.80 9.58 21.59
N GLU A 52 17.12 9.23 20.49
CA GLU A 52 16.50 10.18 19.57
C GLU A 52 15.15 10.69 20.10
N ALA A 53 14.90 11.99 19.97
CA ALA A 53 13.63 12.58 20.38
C ALA A 53 12.53 12.31 19.34
N ALA A 54 11.38 11.84 19.80
CA ALA A 54 10.18 11.77 18.97
C ALA A 54 9.74 13.20 18.58
N ALA A 55 9.37 13.39 17.32
CA ALA A 55 8.66 14.61 16.94
C ALA A 55 7.24 14.59 17.55
N PRO A 56 6.65 15.75 17.87
CA PRO A 56 5.26 15.81 18.33
C PRO A 56 4.31 15.14 17.31
N GLY A 57 3.46 14.22 17.79
CA GLY A 57 2.46 13.57 16.95
C GLY A 57 2.98 12.52 15.96
N THR A 58 4.22 12.04 16.09
CA THR A 58 4.83 11.04 15.18
C THR A 58 3.92 9.83 14.91
N GLU A 59 3.25 9.28 15.94
CA GLU A 59 2.36 8.12 15.81
C GLU A 59 1.14 8.41 14.93
N GLY A 60 0.50 9.56 15.14
CA GLY A 60 -0.64 10.02 14.32
C GLY A 60 -0.22 10.30 12.88
N ILE A 61 0.93 10.95 12.68
CA ILE A 61 1.47 11.23 11.35
C ILE A 61 1.80 9.92 10.63
N ALA A 62 2.43 8.96 11.29
CA ALA A 62 2.73 7.64 10.74
C ALA A 62 1.44 6.94 10.27
N LEU A 63 0.39 6.97 11.09
CA LEU A 63 -0.90 6.36 10.74
C LEU A 63 -1.52 7.02 9.51
N LEU A 64 -1.58 8.35 9.49
CA LEU A 64 -2.12 9.10 8.36
C LEU A 64 -1.32 8.84 7.07
N ARG A 65 0.01 8.76 7.16
CA ARG A 65 0.88 8.40 6.01
C ARG A 65 0.61 6.98 5.52
N THR A 66 0.46 6.02 6.42
CA THR A 66 0.07 4.65 6.07
C THR A 66 -1.27 4.62 5.33
N VAL A 67 -2.28 5.35 5.84
CA VAL A 67 -3.60 5.44 5.19
C VAL A 67 -3.48 6.09 3.81
N LEU A 68 -2.74 7.19 3.68
CA LEU A 68 -2.53 7.89 2.41
C LEU A 68 -1.88 6.97 1.35
N PHE A 69 -0.80 6.27 1.70
CA PHE A 69 -0.13 5.36 0.77
C PHE A 69 -1.00 4.15 0.41
N ALA A 70 -1.74 3.59 1.37
CA ALA A 70 -2.68 2.50 1.10
C ALA A 70 -3.83 2.94 0.19
N ALA A 71 -4.38 4.13 0.43
CA ALA A 71 -5.42 4.76 -0.38
C ALA A 71 -4.97 5.00 -1.82
N LEU A 72 -3.71 5.38 -2.02
CA LEU A 72 -3.12 5.56 -3.36
C LEU A 72 -2.95 4.23 -4.11
N CYS A 73 -2.58 3.15 -3.43
CA CYS A 73 -2.36 1.84 -4.05
C CYS A 73 -3.61 1.31 -4.76
N VAL A 74 -4.80 1.45 -4.15
CA VAL A 74 -6.04 0.86 -4.68
C VAL A 74 -6.39 1.36 -6.09
N PRO A 75 -6.63 2.66 -6.34
CA PRO A 75 -7.04 3.15 -7.66
C PRO A 75 -5.92 3.00 -8.71
N VAL A 76 -4.66 3.15 -8.32
CA VAL A 76 -3.51 2.89 -9.23
C VAL A 76 -3.52 1.43 -9.69
N GLY A 77 -3.75 0.50 -8.76
CA GLY A 77 -3.88 -0.92 -9.04
C GLY A 77 -5.04 -1.27 -9.96
N GLU A 78 -6.21 -0.68 -9.72
CA GLU A 78 -7.40 -0.86 -10.56
C GLU A 78 -7.12 -0.41 -12.00
N LEU A 79 -6.62 0.81 -12.20
CA LEU A 79 -6.29 1.33 -13.53
C LEU A 79 -5.24 0.48 -14.25
N PHE A 80 -4.20 0.07 -13.52
CA PHE A 80 -3.10 -0.72 -14.07
C PHE A 80 -3.56 -2.10 -14.55
N VAL A 81 -4.26 -2.85 -13.68
CA VAL A 81 -4.67 -4.21 -14.00
C VAL A 81 -5.85 -4.24 -14.97
N ASN A 82 -6.74 -3.25 -14.96
CA ASN A 82 -7.78 -3.14 -15.99
C ASN A 82 -7.16 -2.95 -17.39
N ARG A 83 -6.08 -2.17 -17.50
CA ARG A 83 -5.32 -2.04 -18.76
C ARG A 83 -4.67 -3.36 -19.18
N LEU A 84 -4.02 -4.06 -18.25
CA LEU A 84 -3.43 -5.38 -18.52
C LEU A 84 -4.49 -6.40 -18.94
N ALA A 85 -5.64 -6.43 -18.27
CA ALA A 85 -6.76 -7.31 -18.57
C ALA A 85 -7.31 -7.06 -19.98
N GLY A 86 -7.36 -5.81 -20.43
CA GLY A 86 -7.75 -5.46 -21.80
C GLY A 86 -6.77 -5.97 -22.87
N SER A 87 -5.52 -6.30 -22.50
CA SER A 87 -4.54 -6.92 -23.41
C SER A 87 -4.62 -8.44 -23.45
N VAL A 88 -5.48 -9.08 -22.64
CA VAL A 88 -5.68 -10.54 -22.64
C VAL A 88 -6.78 -10.90 -23.65
N PRO A 89 -6.47 -11.67 -24.71
CA PRO A 89 -7.48 -12.12 -25.66
C PRO A 89 -8.56 -12.96 -24.98
N GLY A 90 -9.83 -12.71 -25.30
CA GLY A 90 -10.97 -13.44 -24.72
C GLY A 90 -11.22 -13.14 -23.24
N ALA A 91 -10.65 -12.07 -22.68
CA ALA A 91 -10.90 -11.64 -21.32
C ALA A 91 -12.42 -11.43 -21.07
N PRO A 92 -12.99 -12.04 -20.01
CA PRO A 92 -14.36 -11.76 -19.60
C PRO A 92 -14.58 -10.27 -19.34
N THR A 93 -15.77 -9.76 -19.70
CA THR A 93 -16.16 -8.36 -19.43
C THR A 93 -16.51 -8.11 -17.97
N VAL A 94 -16.52 -9.15 -17.13
CA VAL A 94 -16.79 -9.03 -15.69
C VAL A 94 -15.61 -8.35 -15.02
N VAL A 95 -15.85 -7.14 -14.49
CA VAL A 95 -14.88 -6.37 -13.71
C VAL A 95 -15.35 -6.36 -12.24
N PRO A 96 -14.46 -6.57 -11.26
CA PRO A 96 -14.84 -6.47 -9.85
C PRO A 96 -15.33 -5.05 -9.52
N ARG A 97 -16.23 -4.93 -8.53
CA ARG A 97 -16.67 -3.62 -8.02
C ARG A 97 -15.46 -2.77 -7.63
N SER A 98 -15.44 -1.52 -8.10
CA SER A 98 -14.39 -0.57 -7.80
C SER A 98 -14.40 -0.18 -6.32
N TRP A 99 -13.21 -0.17 -5.73
CA TRP A 99 -12.92 0.35 -4.40
C TRP A 99 -12.29 1.76 -4.47
N SER A 100 -12.02 2.26 -5.68
CA SER A 100 -11.40 3.57 -5.91
C SER A 100 -12.10 4.75 -5.22
N PRO A 101 -13.43 4.91 -5.22
CA PRO A 101 -14.07 6.03 -4.52
C PRO A 101 -13.85 6.01 -3.00
N TRP A 102 -13.94 4.82 -2.40
CA TRP A 102 -13.72 4.63 -0.96
C TRP A 102 -12.27 4.86 -0.56
N ALA A 103 -11.34 4.35 -1.37
CA ALA A 103 -9.92 4.59 -1.18
C ALA A 103 -9.57 6.07 -1.33
N ALA A 104 -10.12 6.76 -2.34
CA ALA A 104 -9.95 8.19 -2.52
C ALA A 104 -10.51 8.99 -1.34
N GLY A 105 -11.67 8.60 -0.80
CA GLY A 105 -12.22 9.19 0.42
C GLY A 105 -11.32 9.01 1.64
N ALA A 106 -10.77 7.82 1.84
CA ALA A 106 -9.81 7.56 2.92
C ALA A 106 -8.52 8.39 2.75
N GLY A 107 -7.99 8.47 1.53
CA GLY A 107 -6.82 9.30 1.20
C GLY A 107 -7.09 10.80 1.40
N PHE A 108 -8.29 11.27 1.05
CA PHE A 108 -8.73 12.64 1.29
C PHE A 108 -8.74 12.99 2.78
N VAL A 109 -9.35 12.13 3.62
CA VAL A 109 -9.37 12.32 5.08
C VAL A 109 -7.96 12.28 5.66
N ALA A 110 -7.11 11.35 5.21
CA ALA A 110 -5.73 11.28 5.65
C ALA A 110 -4.92 12.53 5.28
N ALA A 111 -5.08 13.01 4.04
CA ALA A 111 -4.43 14.23 3.55
C ALA A 111 -4.92 15.47 4.31
N LEU A 112 -6.20 15.56 4.66
CA LEU A 112 -6.74 16.64 5.51
C LEU A 112 -6.13 16.60 6.91
N GLY A 113 -6.02 15.42 7.52
CA GLY A 113 -5.35 15.25 8.80
C GLY A 113 -3.90 15.73 8.74
N LEU A 114 -3.16 15.33 7.70
CA LEU A 114 -1.77 15.77 7.48
C LEU A 114 -1.67 17.27 7.23
N ALA A 115 -2.59 17.87 6.46
CA ALA A 115 -2.63 19.31 6.22
C ALA A 115 -2.88 20.09 7.52
N SER A 116 -3.74 19.57 8.41
CA SER A 116 -4.00 20.19 9.71
C SER A 116 -2.76 20.21 10.61
N VAL A 117 -1.97 19.14 10.60
CA VAL A 117 -0.68 19.07 11.30
C VAL A 117 0.34 20.05 10.71
N VAL A 118 0.36 20.24 9.40
CA VAL A 118 1.25 21.23 8.77
C VAL A 118 0.83 22.65 9.13
N SER A 119 -0.47 22.95 9.21
CA SER A 119 -0.97 24.30 9.55
C SER A 119 -0.70 24.75 10.98
N THR A 120 -0.29 23.84 11.87
CA THR A 120 0.07 24.10 13.28
C THR A 120 1.59 24.03 13.50
N GLY A 121 2.38 24.05 12.43
CA GLY A 121 3.85 23.97 12.51
C GLY A 121 4.37 22.56 12.83
N ASN A 122 3.67 21.52 12.36
CA ASN A 122 3.93 20.09 12.65
C ASN A 122 3.61 19.67 14.09
N LEU A 123 2.64 20.32 14.72
CA LEU A 123 2.08 19.94 16.01
C LEU A 123 0.69 19.32 15.84
N VAL A 124 0.21 18.53 16.80
CA VAL A 124 -1.17 18.02 16.75
C VAL A 124 -2.13 19.17 17.13
N PRO A 125 -3.08 19.57 16.25
CA PRO A 125 -4.05 20.61 16.61
C PRO A 125 -4.96 20.15 17.76
N HIS A 126 -5.20 21.04 18.72
CA HIS A 126 -6.15 20.80 19.82
C HIS A 126 -7.47 21.55 19.62
N SER A 127 -7.48 22.60 18.80
CA SER A 127 -8.67 23.35 18.42
C SER A 127 -8.60 23.86 16.97
N LEU A 128 -9.75 24.24 16.40
CA LEU A 128 -9.79 24.87 15.07
C LEU A 128 -9.16 26.27 15.05
N ALA A 129 -9.04 26.93 16.21
CA ALA A 129 -8.41 28.24 16.32
C ALA A 129 -6.87 28.17 16.17
N ASP A 130 -6.28 26.98 16.32
CA ASP A 130 -4.84 26.75 16.19
C ASP A 130 -4.39 26.62 14.72
N LEU A 131 -5.34 26.58 13.78
CA LEU A 131 -5.07 26.37 12.36
C LEU A 131 -4.67 27.67 11.68
N ASP A 132 -3.38 27.82 11.35
CA ASP A 132 -2.90 28.92 10.51
C ASP A 132 -3.13 28.60 9.02
N VAL A 133 -4.34 28.90 8.55
CA VAL A 133 -4.71 28.76 7.14
C VAL A 133 -3.81 29.62 6.24
N GLY A 134 -3.39 30.80 6.72
CA GLY A 134 -2.49 31.69 5.98
C GLY A 134 -1.11 31.06 5.78
N GLY A 135 -0.55 30.48 6.84
CA GLY A 135 0.70 29.72 6.83
C GLY A 135 0.65 28.50 5.91
N LEU A 136 -0.50 27.82 5.81
CA LEU A 136 -0.68 26.68 4.91
C LEU A 136 -0.54 27.07 3.42
N TYR A 137 -1.06 28.24 3.02
CA TYR A 137 -0.87 28.76 1.66
C TYR A 137 0.50 29.43 1.46
N GLY A 138 1.12 29.93 2.53
CA GLY A 138 2.45 30.55 2.48
C GLY A 138 3.59 29.55 2.32
N ALA A 139 3.52 28.41 3.02
CA ALA A 139 4.57 27.41 3.07
C ALA A 139 4.52 26.40 1.90
N ARG A 140 5.69 25.94 1.45
CA ARG A 140 5.80 24.90 0.40
C ARG A 140 5.09 23.62 0.82
N ASP A 141 5.33 23.15 2.04
CA ASP A 141 4.76 21.90 2.54
C ASP A 141 3.24 21.98 2.69
N GLY A 142 2.71 23.16 3.05
CA GLY A 142 1.27 23.42 3.08
C GLY A 142 0.64 23.40 1.69
N LYS A 143 1.30 23.99 0.67
CA LYS A 143 0.85 23.89 -0.73
C LYS A 143 0.83 22.45 -1.24
N LEU A 144 1.83 21.64 -0.88
CA LEU A 144 1.89 20.22 -1.26
C LEU A 144 0.79 19.41 -0.55
N ALA A 145 0.54 19.67 0.73
CA ALA A 145 -0.56 19.04 1.47
C ALA A 145 -1.93 19.40 0.88
N LEU A 146 -2.15 20.67 0.52
CA LEU A 146 -3.37 21.10 -0.17
C LEU A 146 -3.52 20.45 -1.54
N LEU A 147 -2.42 20.28 -2.29
CA LEU A 147 -2.44 19.56 -3.57
C LEU A 147 -2.87 18.10 -3.37
N GLU A 148 -2.34 17.41 -2.36
CA GLU A 148 -2.74 16.03 -2.03
C GLU A 148 -4.24 15.93 -1.68
N VAL A 149 -4.75 16.84 -0.83
CA VAL A 149 -6.17 16.92 -0.47
C VAL A 149 -7.05 17.07 -1.72
N ASN A 150 -6.76 18.07 -2.55
CA ASN A 150 -7.54 18.31 -3.76
C ASN A 150 -7.43 17.16 -4.77
N ALA A 151 -6.24 16.58 -4.91
CA ALA A 151 -6.02 15.47 -5.82
C ALA A 151 -6.82 14.23 -5.42
N PHE A 152 -6.86 13.86 -4.13
CA PHE A 152 -7.71 12.74 -3.68
C PHE A 152 -9.20 13.02 -3.89
N ALA A 153 -9.67 14.25 -3.63
CA ALA A 153 -11.06 14.62 -3.90
C ALA A 153 -11.41 14.47 -5.39
N VAL A 154 -10.59 15.02 -6.29
CA VAL A 154 -10.76 14.91 -7.74
C VAL A 154 -10.65 13.45 -8.20
N ALA A 155 -9.72 12.67 -7.64
CA ALA A 155 -9.61 11.24 -7.93
C ALA A 155 -10.90 10.47 -7.56
N GLY A 156 -11.54 10.80 -6.44
CA GLY A 156 -12.82 10.23 -6.04
C GLY A 156 -13.96 10.60 -6.99
N LEU A 157 -14.05 11.86 -7.40
CA LEU A 157 -15.04 12.33 -8.38
C LEU A 157 -14.83 11.66 -9.75
N CYS A 158 -13.58 11.57 -10.21
CA CYS A 158 -13.21 10.85 -11.43
C CYS A 158 -13.58 9.37 -11.35
N ALA A 159 -13.42 8.72 -10.19
CA ALA A 159 -13.81 7.32 -9.95
C ALA A 159 -15.32 7.08 -10.16
N LEU A 160 -16.13 8.05 -9.75
CA LEU A 160 -17.59 8.02 -9.85
C LEU A 160 -18.10 8.49 -11.22
N SER A 161 -17.21 9.03 -12.07
CA SER A 161 -17.56 9.56 -13.39
C SER A 161 -17.71 8.45 -14.44
N ARG A 162 -18.21 8.83 -15.62
CA ARG A 162 -18.26 7.94 -16.81
C ARG A 162 -16.88 7.63 -17.40
N ARG A 163 -15.80 8.31 -16.98
CA ARG A 163 -14.43 8.17 -17.50
C ARG A 163 -13.42 7.98 -16.37
N PRO A 164 -13.42 6.82 -15.69
CA PRO A 164 -12.54 6.55 -14.54
C PRO A 164 -11.04 6.63 -14.88
N THR A 165 -10.66 6.47 -16.15
CA THR A 165 -9.26 6.64 -16.59
C THR A 165 -8.69 8.04 -16.35
N THR A 166 -9.55 9.04 -16.20
CA THR A 166 -9.14 10.43 -15.86
C THR A 166 -8.51 10.55 -14.48
N GLN A 167 -8.72 9.58 -13.59
CA GLN A 167 -8.07 9.50 -12.28
C GLN A 167 -6.54 9.47 -12.36
N LEU A 168 -5.95 9.11 -13.51
CA LEU A 168 -4.49 9.07 -13.67
C LEU A 168 -3.82 10.40 -13.29
N TRP A 169 -4.43 11.53 -13.67
CA TRP A 169 -3.88 12.86 -13.44
C TRP A 169 -3.83 13.24 -11.95
N PRO A 170 -4.94 13.20 -11.19
CA PRO A 170 -4.88 13.50 -9.76
C PRO A 170 -4.00 12.49 -9.00
N LEU A 171 -4.01 11.20 -9.34
CA LEU A 171 -3.14 10.23 -8.66
C LEU A 171 -1.66 10.51 -8.93
N ALA A 172 -1.29 10.90 -10.15
CA ALA A 172 0.07 11.35 -10.46
C ALA A 172 0.45 12.60 -9.68
N ALA A 173 -0.48 13.55 -9.50
CA ALA A 173 -0.25 14.73 -8.68
C ALA A 173 0.06 14.37 -7.21
N VAL A 174 -0.64 13.39 -6.62
CA VAL A 174 -0.31 12.88 -5.27
C VAL A 174 1.11 12.31 -5.22
N VAL A 175 1.49 11.47 -6.19
CA VAL A 175 2.84 10.88 -6.24
C VAL A 175 3.93 11.96 -6.35
N VAL A 176 3.71 12.98 -7.19
CA VAL A 176 4.63 14.11 -7.34
C VAL A 176 4.69 14.94 -6.06
N ALA A 177 3.55 15.22 -5.43
CA ALA A 177 3.50 15.98 -4.18
C ALA A 177 4.30 15.28 -3.08
N GLU A 178 4.07 13.98 -2.89
CA GLU A 178 4.80 13.18 -1.89
C GLU A 178 6.30 13.11 -2.20
N ALA A 179 6.67 12.95 -3.47
CA ALA A 179 8.07 12.92 -3.88
C ALA A 179 8.80 14.22 -3.56
N LEU A 180 8.16 15.36 -3.82
CA LEU A 180 8.68 16.68 -3.52
C LEU A 180 8.69 16.97 -2.01
N ARG A 181 7.70 16.48 -1.26
CA ARG A 181 7.58 16.67 0.18
C ARG A 181 8.63 15.87 0.95
N ALA A 182 8.98 14.67 0.47
CA ALA A 182 9.98 13.81 1.09
C ALA A 182 11.42 14.36 1.05
N HIS A 183 11.67 15.36 0.20
CA HIS A 183 13.00 15.95 0.00
C HIS A 183 12.91 17.50 -0.03
N PRO A 184 13.01 18.15 1.15
CA PRO A 184 13.03 19.61 1.26
C PRO A 184 14.17 20.23 0.46
N THR A 185 14.00 21.48 0.02
CA THR A 185 15.02 22.20 -0.79
C THR A 185 16.33 22.46 -0.05
N THR A 186 16.33 22.29 1.27
CA THR A 186 17.52 22.39 2.13
C THR A 186 18.37 21.11 2.14
N GLU A 187 17.84 19.98 1.66
CA GLU A 187 18.59 18.72 1.55
C GLU A 187 19.61 18.78 0.42
N HIS A 188 20.72 18.04 0.56
CA HIS A 188 21.69 17.87 -0.50
C HIS A 188 21.11 17.07 -1.69
N SER A 189 21.14 17.66 -2.89
CA SER A 189 20.59 17.08 -4.14
C SER A 189 19.10 16.68 -4.03
N PRO A 190 18.19 17.62 -3.74
CA PRO A 190 16.79 17.32 -3.40
C PRO A 190 15.97 16.83 -4.60
N LEU A 191 16.33 17.26 -5.81
CA LEU A 191 15.70 16.80 -7.06
C LEU A 191 15.98 15.32 -7.32
N LEU A 192 17.20 14.85 -7.05
CA LEU A 192 17.55 13.44 -7.19
C LEU A 192 16.79 12.59 -6.16
N GLY A 193 16.72 13.05 -4.91
CA GLY A 193 15.90 12.39 -3.89
C GLY A 193 14.43 12.32 -4.28
N SER A 194 13.86 13.43 -4.75
CA SER A 194 12.48 13.50 -5.23
C SER A 194 12.26 12.53 -6.40
N GLY A 195 13.16 12.48 -7.37
CA GLY A 195 13.10 11.56 -8.50
C GLY A 195 13.12 10.09 -8.06
N LEU A 196 14.01 9.73 -7.13
CA LEU A 196 14.07 8.38 -6.56
C LEU A 196 12.77 8.03 -5.82
N THR A 197 12.24 8.94 -5.01
CA THR A 197 10.98 8.73 -4.27
C THR A 197 9.79 8.61 -5.22
N PHE A 198 9.72 9.43 -6.27
CA PHE A 198 8.69 9.35 -7.30
C PHE A 198 8.67 7.96 -7.96
N VAL A 199 9.82 7.48 -8.44
CA VAL A 199 9.92 6.17 -9.08
C VAL A 199 9.59 5.05 -8.08
N HIS A 200 10.14 5.13 -6.86
CA HIS A 200 9.90 4.13 -5.82
C HIS A 200 8.41 4.02 -5.45
N LEU A 201 7.76 5.15 -5.21
CA LEU A 201 6.34 5.21 -4.84
C LEU A 201 5.43 4.78 -6.00
N ALA A 202 5.71 5.22 -7.23
CA ALA A 202 4.97 4.79 -8.41
C ALA A 202 5.07 3.27 -8.61
N CYS A 203 6.28 2.71 -8.51
CA CYS A 203 6.46 1.26 -8.64
C CYS A 203 5.79 0.49 -7.49
N ALA A 204 5.89 0.98 -6.25
CA ALA A 204 5.29 0.34 -5.09
C ALA A 204 3.75 0.32 -5.19
N THR A 205 3.13 1.44 -5.57
CA THR A 205 1.67 1.54 -5.71
C THR A 205 1.14 0.68 -6.85
N LEU A 206 1.86 0.61 -7.99
CA LEU A 206 1.55 -0.32 -9.08
C LEU A 206 1.66 -1.78 -8.66
N TRP A 207 2.69 -2.14 -7.88
CA TRP A 207 2.90 -3.52 -7.45
C TRP A 207 1.84 -3.94 -6.42
N VAL A 208 1.71 -3.19 -5.32
CA VAL A 208 0.77 -3.50 -4.22
C VAL A 208 -0.68 -3.45 -4.70
N GLY A 209 -1.08 -2.35 -5.34
CA GLY A 209 -2.42 -2.17 -5.88
C GLY A 209 -2.73 -3.17 -6.98
N GLY A 210 -1.77 -3.41 -7.87
CA GLY A 210 -1.94 -4.35 -8.97
C GLY A 210 -2.13 -5.78 -8.48
N LEU A 211 -1.40 -6.24 -7.44
CA LEU A 211 -1.60 -7.60 -6.93
C LEU A 211 -3.00 -7.75 -6.35
N LEU A 212 -3.41 -6.79 -5.53
CA LEU A 212 -4.73 -6.75 -4.91
C LEU A 212 -5.84 -6.82 -5.96
N HIS A 213 -5.77 -5.97 -6.99
CA HIS A 213 -6.79 -5.95 -8.04
C HIS A 213 -6.75 -7.19 -8.93
N ALA A 214 -5.55 -7.69 -9.28
CA ALA A 214 -5.41 -8.92 -10.06
C ALA A 214 -6.09 -10.10 -9.37
N LEU A 215 -5.87 -10.28 -8.05
CA LEU A 215 -6.53 -11.34 -7.28
C LEU A 215 -8.05 -11.16 -7.20
N ARG A 216 -8.56 -9.92 -7.17
CA ARG A 216 -10.00 -9.64 -7.21
C ARG A 216 -10.60 -9.98 -8.57
N THR A 217 -9.93 -9.62 -9.65
CA THR A 217 -10.34 -9.92 -11.03
C THR A 217 -10.39 -11.43 -11.28
N LEU A 218 -9.37 -12.18 -10.84
CA LEU A 218 -9.33 -13.63 -10.98
C LEU A 218 -10.49 -14.35 -10.29
N ARG A 219 -10.96 -13.85 -9.14
CA ARG A 219 -12.14 -14.41 -8.46
C ARG A 219 -13.42 -14.29 -9.28
N GLY A 220 -13.52 -13.27 -10.13
CA GLY A 220 -14.69 -13.06 -11.01
C GLY A 220 -14.58 -13.79 -12.35
N TRP A 221 -13.37 -14.11 -12.81
CA TRP A 221 -13.15 -14.64 -14.16
C TRP A 221 -13.35 -16.15 -14.29
N GLY A 222 -13.09 -16.96 -13.25
CA GLY A 222 -13.44 -18.39 -13.24
C GLY A 222 -12.85 -19.29 -14.35
N VAL A 223 -12.12 -18.76 -15.33
CA VAL A 223 -11.58 -19.47 -16.50
C VAL A 223 -10.05 -19.62 -16.38
N ARG A 224 -9.58 -20.85 -16.59
CA ARG A 224 -8.20 -21.29 -16.35
C ARG A 224 -7.14 -20.57 -17.19
N GLU A 225 -7.41 -20.33 -18.47
CA GLU A 225 -6.41 -19.82 -19.42
C GLU A 225 -6.26 -18.30 -19.39
N THR A 226 -7.37 -17.55 -19.38
CA THR A 226 -7.36 -16.08 -19.32
C THR A 226 -6.80 -15.58 -17.99
N GLY A 227 -7.11 -16.27 -16.88
CA GLY A 227 -6.53 -15.97 -15.57
C GLY A 227 -5.02 -16.22 -15.52
N ALA A 228 -4.54 -17.32 -16.12
CA ALA A 228 -3.11 -17.61 -16.21
C ALA A 228 -2.37 -16.57 -17.09
N ALA A 229 -2.98 -16.14 -18.19
CA ALA A 229 -2.42 -15.10 -19.06
C ALA A 229 -2.29 -13.75 -18.34
N LEU A 230 -3.33 -13.33 -17.60
CA LEU A 230 -3.28 -12.11 -16.79
C LEU A 230 -2.20 -12.19 -15.72
N LEU A 231 -2.11 -13.30 -14.99
CA LEU A 231 -1.06 -13.52 -13.98
C LEU A 231 0.34 -13.53 -14.60
N GLY A 232 0.51 -14.11 -15.79
CA GLY A 232 1.78 -14.11 -16.52
C GLY A 232 2.20 -12.71 -16.98
N LEU A 233 1.27 -11.89 -17.47
CA LEU A 233 1.50 -10.48 -17.79
C LEU A 233 1.88 -9.69 -16.53
N TYR A 234 1.08 -9.80 -15.49
CA TYR A 234 1.31 -9.12 -14.22
C TYR A 234 2.66 -9.53 -13.61
N ALA A 235 3.00 -10.81 -13.59
CA ALA A 235 4.26 -11.31 -13.02
C ALA A 235 5.49 -10.75 -13.73
N ARG A 236 5.45 -10.56 -15.06
CA ARG A 236 6.52 -9.93 -15.84
C ARG A 236 6.72 -8.48 -15.42
N VAL A 237 5.63 -7.72 -15.32
CA VAL A 237 5.70 -6.32 -14.87
C VAL A 237 6.17 -6.25 -13.41
N ALA A 238 5.63 -7.09 -12.53
CA ALA A 238 6.00 -7.14 -11.11
C ALA A 238 7.50 -7.43 -10.90
N ALA A 239 8.14 -8.22 -11.76
CA ALA A 239 9.59 -8.43 -11.71
C ALA A 239 10.38 -7.13 -11.99
N VAL A 240 9.95 -6.35 -12.99
CA VAL A 240 10.54 -5.04 -13.30
C VAL A 240 10.28 -4.04 -12.16
N LEU A 241 9.07 -4.02 -11.62
CA LEU A 241 8.72 -3.17 -10.47
C LEU A 241 9.58 -3.49 -9.25
N LEU A 242 9.78 -4.77 -8.92
CA LEU A 242 10.65 -5.20 -7.84
C LEU A 242 12.10 -4.74 -8.04
N ALA A 243 12.64 -4.89 -9.25
CA ALA A 243 13.98 -4.43 -9.57
C ALA A 243 14.11 -2.90 -9.41
N ALA A 244 13.15 -2.13 -9.92
CA ALA A 244 13.14 -0.67 -9.80
C ALA A 244 13.01 -0.20 -8.34
N ILE A 245 12.12 -0.81 -7.54
CA ILE A 245 11.95 -0.52 -6.11
C ILE A 245 13.23 -0.83 -5.34
N THR A 246 13.89 -1.94 -5.67
CA THR A 246 15.15 -2.35 -5.03
C THR A 246 16.27 -1.36 -5.36
N ALA A 247 16.45 -1.01 -6.64
CA ALA A 247 17.46 -0.06 -7.09
C ALA A 247 17.26 1.33 -6.46
N THR A 248 16.02 1.85 -6.53
CA THR A 248 15.67 3.16 -5.93
C THR A 248 15.79 3.15 -4.41
N GLY A 249 15.42 2.05 -3.76
CA GLY A 249 15.55 1.87 -2.30
C GLY A 249 17.02 1.85 -1.88
N VAL A 250 17.86 1.04 -2.52
CA VAL A 250 19.30 0.96 -2.24
C VAL A 250 19.96 2.32 -2.46
N TRP A 251 19.68 2.99 -3.58
CA TRP A 251 20.25 4.31 -3.86
C TRP A 251 19.78 5.35 -2.83
N SER A 252 18.49 5.36 -2.48
CA SER A 252 17.96 6.26 -1.45
C SER A 252 18.61 6.02 -0.09
N SER A 253 18.83 4.75 0.29
CA SER A 253 19.53 4.39 1.53
C SER A 253 20.98 4.84 1.52
N LEU A 254 21.75 4.58 0.45
CA LEU A 254 23.14 5.03 0.33
C LEU A 254 23.26 6.56 0.30
N ARG A 255 22.24 7.25 -0.24
CA ARG A 255 22.15 8.71 -0.18
C ARG A 255 21.86 9.22 1.24
N ARG A 256 21.25 8.45 2.13
CA ARG A 256 20.94 8.90 3.51
C ARG A 256 22.00 8.44 4.51
N MET A 257 22.54 7.25 4.31
CA MET A 257 23.52 6.58 5.15
C MET A 257 24.73 6.17 4.29
N PRO A 258 25.83 6.93 4.34
CA PRO A 258 27.08 6.58 3.66
C PRO A 258 27.56 5.17 4.05
N SER A 259 28.23 4.46 3.13
CA SER A 259 28.60 3.04 3.31
C SER A 259 29.56 2.78 4.45
N ASP A 260 30.33 3.77 4.85
CA ASP A 260 31.26 3.77 5.98
C ASP A 260 30.57 3.79 7.34
N THR A 261 29.37 4.39 7.43
CA THR A 261 28.59 4.49 8.68
C THR A 261 27.33 3.65 8.67
N ILE A 262 27.03 2.97 7.55
CA ILE A 262 25.76 2.28 7.35
C ILE A 262 25.46 1.23 8.41
N LEU A 263 26.43 0.41 8.81
CA LEU A 263 26.21 -0.65 9.79
C LEU A 263 25.83 -0.09 11.15
N GLN A 264 26.55 0.95 11.58
CA GLN A 264 26.31 1.64 12.84
C GLN A 264 24.94 2.35 12.82
N GLN A 265 24.67 3.14 11.78
CA GLN A 265 23.41 3.87 11.66
C GLN A 265 22.20 2.93 11.53
N LEU A 266 22.36 1.76 10.92
CA LEU A 266 21.28 0.79 10.75
C LEU A 266 20.83 0.18 12.09
N THR A 267 21.72 0.05 13.07
CA THR A 267 21.41 -0.55 14.37
C THR A 267 21.16 0.48 15.48
N GLU A 268 21.82 1.63 15.41
CA GLU A 268 21.81 2.63 16.49
C GLU A 268 20.72 3.70 16.31
N THR A 269 20.19 3.88 15.08
CA THR A 269 19.12 4.86 14.83
C THR A 269 17.76 4.20 14.65
N ALA A 270 16.70 4.90 15.03
CA ALA A 270 15.32 4.46 14.85
C ALA A 270 14.99 4.27 13.37
N TYR A 271 15.42 5.21 12.52
CA TYR A 271 15.27 5.10 11.07
C TYR A 271 16.00 3.87 10.52
N GLY A 272 17.22 3.60 10.98
CA GLY A 272 18.00 2.44 10.59
C GLY A 272 17.32 1.12 10.92
N ARG A 273 16.84 0.98 12.16
CA ARG A 273 16.13 -0.23 12.62
C ARG A 273 14.85 -0.46 11.82
N ALA A 274 14.07 0.60 11.57
CA ALA A 274 12.87 0.51 10.75
C ALA A 274 13.17 0.21 9.27
N LEU A 275 14.29 0.74 8.73
CA LEU A 275 14.74 0.45 7.38
C LEU A 275 15.16 -1.02 7.24
N LEU A 276 15.89 -1.55 8.22
CA LEU A 276 16.26 -2.97 8.27
C LEU A 276 15.03 -3.87 8.29
N ALA A 277 14.04 -3.54 9.13
CA ALA A 277 12.77 -4.26 9.16
C ALA A 277 12.07 -4.22 7.77
N LYS A 278 12.04 -3.07 7.11
CA LYS A 278 11.48 -2.94 5.75
C LYS A 278 12.25 -3.79 4.73
N VAL A 279 13.57 -3.85 4.80
CA VAL A 279 14.40 -4.67 3.91
C VAL A 279 14.13 -6.17 4.12
N LEU A 280 14.06 -6.63 5.37
CA LEU A 280 13.73 -8.02 5.69
C LEU A 280 12.34 -8.40 5.20
N LEU A 281 11.35 -7.52 5.38
CA LEU A 281 10.01 -7.70 4.83
C LEU A 281 10.03 -7.77 3.30
N MET A 282 10.80 -6.91 2.64
CA MET A 282 10.93 -6.91 1.18
C MET A 282 11.55 -8.22 0.67
N ALA A 283 12.55 -8.76 1.38
CA ALA A 283 13.14 -10.06 1.06
C ALA A 283 12.11 -11.19 1.20
N ALA A 284 11.29 -11.17 2.26
CA ALA A 284 10.20 -12.13 2.44
C ALA A 284 9.15 -12.04 1.32
N VAL A 285 8.74 -10.82 0.93
CA VAL A 285 7.82 -10.59 -0.20
C VAL A 285 8.42 -11.11 -1.51
N ALA A 286 9.69 -10.82 -1.79
CA ALA A 286 10.38 -11.34 -2.97
C ALA A 286 10.43 -12.87 -2.98
N GLY A 287 10.69 -13.49 -1.83
CA GLY A 287 10.64 -14.94 -1.65
C GLY A 287 9.25 -15.53 -1.92
N LEU A 288 8.18 -14.92 -1.38
CA LEU A 288 6.79 -15.30 -1.64
C LEU A 288 6.43 -15.18 -3.11
N ALA A 289 6.81 -14.07 -3.76
CA ALA A 289 6.58 -13.82 -5.17
C ALA A 289 7.30 -14.85 -6.06
N LEU A 290 8.56 -15.18 -5.74
CA LEU A 290 9.32 -16.24 -6.42
C LEU A 290 8.65 -17.60 -6.22
N TRP A 291 8.25 -17.92 -4.99
CA TRP A 291 7.58 -19.19 -4.69
C TRP A 291 6.24 -19.32 -5.41
N ALA A 292 5.43 -18.25 -5.46
CA ALA A 292 4.20 -18.19 -6.23
C ALA A 292 4.46 -18.44 -7.72
N ARG A 293 5.53 -17.84 -8.28
CA ARG A 293 5.94 -18.06 -9.69
C ARG A 293 6.37 -19.50 -9.95
N PHE A 294 7.15 -20.11 -9.05
CA PHE A 294 7.55 -21.51 -9.17
C PHE A 294 6.34 -22.46 -9.11
N ARG A 295 5.38 -22.18 -8.22
CA ARG A 295 4.11 -22.92 -8.11
C ARG A 295 3.26 -22.76 -9.37
N LEU A 296 3.11 -21.54 -9.90
CA LEU A 296 2.36 -21.28 -11.13
C LEU A 296 2.90 -22.05 -12.34
N ARG A 297 4.22 -22.24 -12.43
CA ARG A 297 4.85 -23.03 -13.49
C ARG A 297 4.61 -24.54 -13.38
N ARG A 298 4.28 -25.05 -12.19
CA ARG A 298 4.15 -26.49 -11.90
C ARG A 298 2.73 -26.96 -11.60
N ALA A 299 1.80 -26.03 -11.33
CA ALA A 299 0.44 -26.37 -10.93
C ALA A 299 -0.48 -26.63 -12.13
N ALA A 300 -1.26 -27.71 -12.07
CA ALA A 300 -2.31 -28.01 -13.04
C ALA A 300 -3.56 -27.10 -12.86
N ASP A 301 -3.75 -26.53 -11.67
CA ASP A 301 -4.82 -25.57 -11.35
C ASP A 301 -4.26 -24.20 -10.88
N PRO A 302 -4.41 -23.13 -11.69
CA PRO A 302 -3.98 -21.77 -11.36
C PRO A 302 -4.58 -21.20 -10.07
N LEU A 303 -5.74 -21.69 -9.61
CA LEU A 303 -6.41 -21.16 -8.42
C LEU A 303 -5.73 -21.60 -7.12
N THR A 304 -5.09 -22.78 -7.11
CA THR A 304 -4.27 -23.24 -5.97
C THR A 304 -3.01 -22.40 -5.78
N ALA A 305 -2.53 -21.73 -6.84
CA ALA A 305 -1.40 -20.81 -6.79
C ALA A 305 -1.75 -19.44 -6.19
N CYS A 306 -3.02 -19.16 -5.90
CA CYS A 306 -3.43 -17.88 -5.30
C CYS A 306 -3.19 -17.80 -3.78
N ALA A 307 -2.94 -18.92 -3.09
CA ALA A 307 -2.63 -18.91 -1.65
C ALA A 307 -1.36 -18.10 -1.29
N PRO A 308 -0.19 -18.34 -1.93
CA PRO A 308 0.99 -17.51 -1.69
C PRO A 308 0.79 -16.05 -2.10
N ALA A 309 0.03 -15.79 -3.17
CA ALA A 309 -0.27 -14.43 -3.60
C ALA A 309 -1.14 -13.66 -2.57
N ARG A 310 -2.03 -14.34 -1.83
CA ARG A 310 -2.77 -13.72 -0.72
C ARG A 310 -1.87 -13.37 0.45
N ALA A 311 -0.91 -14.23 0.78
CA ALA A 311 0.11 -13.94 1.79
C ALA A 311 1.01 -12.77 1.34
N GLU A 312 1.34 -12.70 0.04
CA GLU A 312 2.08 -11.59 -0.56
C GLU A 312 1.32 -10.25 -0.40
N VAL A 313 0.00 -10.21 -0.62
CA VAL A 313 -0.81 -9.00 -0.37
C VAL A 313 -0.73 -8.55 1.09
N VAL A 314 -0.80 -9.48 2.05
CA VAL A 314 -0.69 -9.16 3.48
C VAL A 314 0.70 -8.61 3.79
N ALA A 315 1.75 -9.25 3.31
CA ALA A 315 3.12 -8.79 3.50
C ALA A 315 3.36 -7.41 2.86
N LEU A 316 2.81 -7.15 1.67
CA LEU A 316 2.87 -5.85 1.00
C LEU A 316 2.09 -4.77 1.78
N ALA A 317 0.96 -5.10 2.40
CA ALA A 317 0.25 -4.18 3.27
C ALA A 317 1.09 -3.79 4.51
N VAL A 318 1.80 -4.75 5.10
CA VAL A 318 2.77 -4.49 6.18
C VAL A 318 3.92 -3.60 5.68
N VAL A 319 4.46 -3.83 4.48
CA VAL A 319 5.50 -2.97 3.87
C VAL A 319 5.00 -1.54 3.68
N VAL A 320 3.74 -1.34 3.29
CA VAL A 320 3.13 0.00 3.19
C VAL A 320 3.01 0.66 4.57
N ALA A 321 2.60 -0.09 5.59
CA ALA A 321 2.53 0.41 6.96
C ALA A 321 3.90 0.85 7.49
N VAL A 322 4.93 0.00 7.34
CA VAL A 322 6.31 0.32 7.71
C VAL A 322 6.86 1.49 6.88
N SER A 323 6.42 1.65 5.62
CA SER A 323 6.81 2.81 4.79
C SER A 323 6.20 4.11 5.32
N GLY A 324 4.93 4.10 5.74
CA GLY A 324 4.31 5.25 6.40
C GLY A 324 5.03 5.63 7.69
N LEU A 325 5.34 4.63 8.53
CA LEU A 325 6.15 4.79 9.73
C LEU A 325 7.51 5.45 9.45
N LEU A 326 8.26 4.92 8.48
CA LEU A 326 9.58 5.45 8.11
C LEU A 326 9.54 6.93 7.71
N THR A 327 8.43 7.41 7.13
CA THR A 327 8.29 8.83 6.77
C THR A 327 8.01 9.76 7.95
N ALA A 328 7.71 9.21 9.12
CA ALA A 328 7.47 9.96 10.35
C ALA A 328 8.66 9.92 11.32
N LEU A 329 9.63 9.03 11.10
CA LEU A 329 10.83 8.90 11.92
C LEU A 329 11.89 9.97 11.59
N PRO A 330 12.70 10.38 12.57
CA PRO A 330 13.80 11.31 12.34
C PRO A 330 14.80 10.72 11.34
N VAL A 331 15.27 11.54 10.40
CA VAL A 331 16.29 11.14 9.42
C VAL A 331 17.66 11.10 10.13
N PRO A 332 18.53 10.12 9.83
CA PRO A 332 19.85 10.04 10.44
C PRO A 332 20.66 11.32 10.20
N ILE A 333 21.30 11.82 11.27
CA ILE A 333 22.18 12.98 11.19
C ILE A 333 23.50 12.54 10.54
N ARG A 334 23.94 13.28 9.51
CA ARG A 334 25.30 13.16 8.99
C ARG A 334 26.22 13.94 9.91
N TRP A 335 27.14 13.25 10.57
CA TRP A 335 28.27 13.87 11.25
C TRP A 335 29.34 14.25 10.23
#